data_AF-A0A6B3I8J4-F1
#
_entry.id   AF-A0A6B3I8J4-F1
#
_cell.length_a   1.000
_cell.length_b   1.000
_cell.length_c   1.000
_cell.angle_alpha   90.00
_cell.angle_beta   90.00
_cell.angle_gamma   90.00
#
_symmetry.space_group_name_H-M   'P 1'
#
loop_
_entity.id
_entity.type
_entity.pdbx_description
1 polymer ?
#
loop_
_entity_poly.entity_id
_entity_poly.type
_entity_poly.pdbx_seq_one_letter_code
_entity_poly.pdbx_strand_id
1 'polypeptide(L)'
;ARLAATRLLNWRLVGAVGAGALAPGEASGVKFAGTESAVEVYRMCQEVVGEAALLRGGSPGCFGADGGGGDGGGGGGGGELERMNRAAQINTFGGGVSEVQREIVATMRLGMTRGRR
;
A
#
# COMPACT_ATOMS: atom_id res chain seq x y z
N ALA A 1 -2.43 1.20 -13.75
CA ALA A 1 -3.24 2.34 -13.24
C ALA A 1 -3.01 2.62 -11.74
N ARG A 2 -3.23 1.64 -10.83
CA ARG A 2 -3.16 1.81 -9.36
C ARG A 2 -1.90 2.55 -8.86
N LEU A 3 -0.71 2.05 -9.21
CA LEU A 3 0.55 2.67 -8.77
C LEU A 3 0.70 4.12 -9.22
N ALA A 4 0.34 4.42 -10.47
CA ALA A 4 0.40 5.79 -11.01
C ALA A 4 -0.59 6.72 -10.28
N ALA A 5 -1.79 6.23 -9.98
CA ALA A 5 -2.79 6.98 -9.22
C ALA A 5 -2.30 7.24 -7.78
N THR A 6 -1.83 6.22 -7.06
CA THR A 6 -1.29 6.37 -5.70
C THR A 6 -0.12 7.33 -5.66
N ARG A 7 0.81 7.25 -6.63
CA ARG A 7 1.94 8.19 -6.73
C ARG A 7 1.46 9.63 -6.90
N LEU A 8 0.53 9.86 -7.83
CA LEU A 8 -0.02 11.20 -8.07
C LEU A 8 -0.74 11.76 -6.84
N LEU A 9 -1.54 10.93 -6.16
CA LEU A 9 -2.26 11.32 -4.95
C LEU A 9 -1.28 11.66 -3.81
N ASN A 10 -0.22 10.88 -3.63
CA ASN A 10 0.83 11.17 -2.65
C ASN A 10 1.54 12.50 -2.95
N TRP A 11 1.85 12.78 -4.23
CA TRP A 11 2.46 14.06 -4.61
C TRP A 11 1.56 15.26 -4.35
N ARG A 12 0.25 15.15 -4.62
CA ARG A 12 -0.72 16.19 -4.26
C ARG A 12 -0.75 16.42 -2.75
N LEU A 13 -0.70 15.35 -1.96
CA LEU A 13 -0.69 15.43 -0.50
C LEU A 13 0.57 16.13 0.01
N VAL A 14 1.75 15.81 -0.54
CA VAL A 14 3.02 16.49 -0.22
C VAL A 14 2.93 17.99 -0.53
N GLY A 15 2.34 18.35 -1.67
CA GLY A 15 2.10 19.76 -2.01
C GLY A 15 1.18 20.47 -1.00
N ALA A 16 0.08 19.84 -0.60
CA ALA A 16 -0.85 20.39 0.40
C ALA A 16 -0.19 20.56 1.78
N VAL A 17 0.65 19.61 2.20
CA VAL A 17 1.44 19.72 3.43
C VAL A 17 2.39 20.91 3.36
N GLY A 18 3.15 21.06 2.27
CA GLY A 18 4.06 22.19 2.08
C GLY A 18 3.38 23.55 2.09
N ALA A 19 2.12 23.60 1.65
CA ALA A 19 1.28 24.81 1.68
C ALA A 19 0.55 25.04 3.01
N GLY A 20 0.68 24.15 4.00
CA GLY A 20 -0.07 24.23 5.26
C GLY A 20 -1.59 24.03 5.09
N ALA A 21 -2.02 23.42 3.98
CA ALA A 21 -3.42 23.30 3.57
C ALA A 21 -3.93 21.84 3.62
N LEU A 22 -3.29 20.98 4.41
CA LEU A 22 -3.66 19.56 4.50
C LEU A 22 -5.07 19.39 5.09
N ALA A 23 -6.00 18.86 4.29
CA ALA A 23 -7.33 18.51 4.75
C ALA A 23 -7.37 17.05 5.26
N PRO A 24 -7.91 16.78 6.47
CA PRO A 24 -7.97 15.42 7.03
C PRO A 24 -8.66 14.40 6.12
N GLY A 25 -9.77 14.77 5.49
CA GLY A 25 -10.49 13.89 4.57
C GLY A 25 -9.67 13.51 3.33
N GLU A 26 -8.82 14.41 2.82
CA GLU A 26 -7.95 14.10 1.69
C GLU A 26 -6.81 13.18 2.11
N ALA A 27 -6.18 13.46 3.26
CA ALA A 27 -5.15 12.59 3.83
C ALA A 27 -5.67 11.17 4.10
N SER A 28 -6.86 11.05 4.69
CA SER A 28 -7.52 9.77 4.94
C SER A 28 -7.80 9.00 3.66
N GLY A 29 -8.32 9.69 2.63
CA GLY A 29 -8.59 9.11 1.33
C GLY A 29 -7.35 8.53 0.67
N VAL A 30 -6.25 9.29 0.64
CA VAL A 30 -4.97 8.84 0.08
C VAL A 30 -4.40 7.66 0.88
N LYS A 31 -4.50 7.69 2.21
CA LYS A 31 -3.98 6.63 3.07
C LYS A 31 -4.63 5.29 2.76
N PHE A 32 -5.96 5.18 2.84
CA PHE A 32 -6.60 3.85 2.67
C PHE A 32 -6.48 3.37 1.22
N ALA A 33 -6.65 4.26 0.23
CA ALA A 33 -6.51 3.91 -1.18
C ALA A 33 -5.10 3.42 -1.51
N GLY A 34 -4.07 4.05 -0.95
CA GLY A 34 -2.68 3.64 -1.13
C GLY A 34 -2.37 2.29 -0.51
N THR A 35 -2.81 2.04 0.73
CA THR A 35 -2.53 0.79 1.44
C THR A 35 -3.28 -0.41 0.86
N GLU A 36 -4.54 -0.24 0.46
CA GLU A 36 -5.32 -1.29 -0.22
C GLU A 36 -4.77 -1.55 -1.63
N SER A 37 -4.35 -0.50 -2.35
CA SER A 37 -3.70 -0.66 -3.65
C SER A 37 -2.38 -1.42 -3.56
N ALA A 38 -1.60 -1.24 -2.50
CA ALA A 38 -0.35 -1.96 -2.29
C ALA A 38 -0.61 -3.47 -2.13
N VAL A 39 -1.56 -3.85 -1.27
CA VAL A 39 -1.96 -5.25 -1.10
C VAL A 39 -2.39 -5.87 -2.44
N GLU A 40 -3.23 -5.17 -3.20
CA GLU A 40 -3.67 -5.68 -4.50
C GLU A 40 -2.54 -5.80 -5.52
N VAL A 41 -1.64 -4.81 -5.57
CA VAL A 41 -0.50 -4.87 -6.49
C VAL A 41 0.42 -6.04 -6.15
N TYR A 42 0.73 -6.26 -4.88
CA TYR A 42 1.55 -7.41 -4.49
C TYR A 42 0.86 -8.74 -4.79
N ARG A 43 -0.44 -8.87 -4.52
CA ARG A 43 -1.23 -10.07 -4.89
C ARG A 43 -1.15 -10.33 -6.40
N MET A 44 -1.42 -9.33 -7.23
CA MET A 44 -1.33 -9.46 -8.70
C MET A 44 0.07 -9.87 -9.15
N CYS A 45 1.12 -9.30 -8.55
CA CYS A 45 2.49 -9.70 -8.86
C CYS A 45 2.77 -11.15 -8.45
N GLN A 46 2.27 -11.60 -7.28
CA GLN A 46 2.42 -13.00 -6.86
C GLN A 46 1.70 -13.96 -7.82
N GLU A 47 0.52 -13.59 -8.33
CA GLU A 47 -0.21 -14.39 -9.32
C GLU A 47 0.54 -14.50 -10.65
N VAL A 48 1.18 -13.42 -11.10
CA VAL A 48 1.99 -13.43 -12.32
C VAL A 48 3.21 -14.35 -12.18
N VAL A 49 3.85 -14.37 -11.02
CA VAL A 49 5.04 -15.20 -10.76
C VAL A 49 4.68 -16.66 -10.45
N GLY A 50 3.52 -16.90 -9.84
CA GLY A 50 3.09 -18.23 -9.41
C GLY A 50 3.74 -18.68 -8.10
N GLU A 51 3.92 -19.99 -7.95
CA GLU A 51 4.32 -20.64 -6.69
C GLU A 51 5.61 -20.08 -6.08
N ALA A 52 6.58 -19.70 -6.91
CA ALA A 52 7.87 -19.15 -6.47
C ALA A 52 7.73 -17.82 -5.67
N ALA A 53 6.66 -17.05 -5.88
CA ALA A 53 6.41 -15.80 -5.16
C ALA A 53 5.76 -15.98 -3.77
N LEU A 54 5.42 -17.21 -3.41
CA LEU A 54 4.93 -17.58 -2.08
C LEU A 54 6.06 -18.06 -1.17
N LEU A 55 7.26 -18.29 -1.73
CA LEU A 55 8.42 -18.77 -1.00
C LEU A 55 9.13 -17.61 -0.30
N ARG A 56 9.43 -17.79 0.99
CA ARG A 56 10.18 -16.82 1.79
C ARG A 56 11.61 -16.72 1.29
N GLY A 57 12.22 -15.54 1.44
CA GLY A 57 13.64 -15.34 1.17
C GLY A 57 14.51 -16.37 1.90
N GLY A 58 15.55 -16.86 1.21
CA GLY A 58 16.39 -17.98 1.68
C GLY A 58 15.82 -19.38 1.42
N SER A 59 14.57 -19.51 0.94
CA SER A 59 14.04 -20.81 0.52
C SER A 59 14.58 -21.19 -0.87
N PRO A 60 14.90 -22.48 -1.13
CA PRO A 60 15.21 -22.96 -2.47
C PRO A 60 14.07 -22.62 -3.45
N GLY A 61 14.41 -22.01 -4.58
CA GLY A 61 13.43 -21.64 -5.62
C GLY A 61 12.63 -20.37 -5.35
N CYS A 62 12.92 -19.61 -4.28
CA CYS A 62 12.24 -18.34 -4.07
C CYS A 62 12.51 -17.34 -5.20
N PHE A 63 11.48 -16.55 -5.53
CA PHE A 63 11.56 -15.59 -6.63
C PHE A 63 12.70 -14.56 -6.42
N GLY A 64 13.54 -14.36 -7.43
CA GLY A 64 14.66 -13.41 -7.39
C GLY A 64 15.91 -13.90 -6.65
N ALA A 65 16.00 -15.19 -6.28
CA ALA A 65 17.18 -15.77 -5.65
C ALA A 65 18.44 -15.75 -6.55
N ASP A 66 18.27 -15.70 -7.87
CA ASP A 66 19.33 -15.64 -8.89
C ASP A 66 19.68 -14.21 -9.33
N GLY A 67 19.11 -13.20 -8.68
CA GLY A 67 19.26 -11.79 -9.09
C GLY A 67 18.28 -11.34 -10.17
N GLY A 68 17.35 -12.19 -10.61
CA GLY A 68 16.34 -11.89 -11.64
C GLY A 68 15.15 -11.02 -11.20
N GLY A 69 15.07 -10.63 -9.93
CA GLY A 69 14.02 -9.75 -9.40
C GLY A 69 14.59 -8.41 -8.94
N GLY A 70 14.42 -7.34 -9.73
CA GLY A 70 14.82 -5.97 -9.35
C GLY A 70 14.16 -5.53 -8.03
N ASP A 71 14.70 -4.59 -7.25
CA ASP A 71 15.40 -3.33 -7.55
C ASP A 71 16.52 -3.04 -6.52
N GLY A 72 17.45 -3.97 -6.26
CA GLY A 72 18.70 -3.66 -5.55
C GLY A 72 18.57 -3.14 -4.10
N GLY A 73 17.37 -3.17 -3.51
CA GLY A 73 17.09 -2.69 -2.16
C GLY A 73 16.99 -3.79 -1.12
N GLY A 74 18.11 -4.45 -0.79
CA GLY A 74 18.23 -5.23 0.45
C GLY A 74 18.60 -6.71 0.29
N GLY A 75 19.89 -7.01 0.50
CA GLY A 75 20.35 -8.28 1.05
C GLY A 75 20.08 -9.56 0.23
N GLY A 76 20.60 -9.65 -1.00
CA GLY A 76 21.12 -10.87 -1.66
C GLY A 76 20.37 -12.22 -1.63
N GLY A 77 19.13 -12.31 -1.16
CA GLY A 77 18.50 -13.59 -0.76
C GLY A 77 17.16 -13.95 -1.42
N GLY A 78 16.70 -13.18 -2.41
CA GLY A 78 15.39 -13.39 -3.05
C GLY A 78 14.20 -13.21 -2.09
N GLY A 79 12.98 -13.47 -2.59
CA GLY A 79 11.75 -13.49 -1.79
C GLY A 79 11.22 -12.10 -1.36
N GLU A 80 11.68 -11.03 -1.99
CA GLU A 80 11.23 -9.64 -1.72
C GLU A 80 9.70 -9.50 -1.87
N LEU A 81 9.16 -10.03 -2.97
CA LEU A 81 7.73 -9.95 -3.28
C LEU A 81 6.86 -10.64 -2.21
N GLU A 82 7.29 -11.81 -1.72
CA GLU A 82 6.63 -12.51 -0.60
C GLU A 82 6.64 -11.65 0.66
N ARG A 83 7.81 -11.12 1.01
CA ARG A 83 8.00 -10.33 2.22
C ARG A 83 7.16 -9.07 2.19
N MET A 84 7.17 -8.35 1.06
CA MET A 84 6.41 -7.13 0.88
C MET A 84 4.90 -7.38 0.93
N ASN A 85 4.40 -8.46 0.31
CA ASN A 85 2.98 -8.77 0.38
C ASN A 85 2.51 -9.03 1.82
N ARG A 86 3.28 -9.79 2.59
CA ARG A 86 2.97 -10.02 4.01
C ARG A 86 3.05 -8.74 4.84
N ALA A 87 4.07 -7.92 4.61
CA ALA A 87 4.26 -6.68 5.35
C ALA A 87 3.17 -5.63 5.04
N ALA A 88 2.68 -5.57 3.80
CA ALA A 88 1.68 -4.61 3.35
C ALA A 88 0.37 -4.65 4.17
N GLN A 89 0.04 -5.80 4.74
CA GLN A 89 -1.18 -6.00 5.53
C GLN A 89 -1.26 -5.06 6.73
N ILE A 90 -0.13 -4.83 7.42
CA ILE A 90 -0.08 -4.00 8.63
C ILE A 90 -0.53 -2.56 8.34
N ASN A 91 -0.27 -2.06 7.13
CA ASN A 91 -0.59 -0.69 6.78
C ASN A 91 -2.10 -0.45 6.61
N THR A 92 -2.92 -1.50 6.46
CA THR A 92 -4.38 -1.34 6.35
C THR A 92 -5.03 -0.93 7.67
N PHE A 93 -4.41 -1.29 8.81
CA PHE A 93 -4.86 -0.92 10.15
C PHE A 93 -3.91 0.04 10.89
N GLY A 94 -2.61 -0.04 10.62
CA GLY A 94 -1.60 0.90 11.13
C GLY A 94 -1.82 2.32 10.61
N GLY A 95 -1.51 3.32 11.44
CA GLY A 95 -1.73 4.73 11.09
C GLY A 95 -3.22 5.11 10.91
N GLY A 96 -4.12 4.34 11.53
CA GLY A 96 -5.57 4.51 11.46
C GLY A 96 -6.22 3.54 10.47
N VAL A 97 -7.15 2.73 10.98
CA VAL A 97 -7.78 1.62 10.25
C VAL A 97 -8.67 2.07 9.09
N SER A 98 -8.65 1.32 7.98
CA SER A 98 -9.24 1.71 6.70
C SER A 98 -10.73 2.08 6.78
N GLU A 99 -11.49 1.41 7.63
CA GLU A 99 -12.90 1.71 7.93
C GLU A 99 -13.06 3.10 8.56
N VAL A 100 -12.19 3.45 9.50
CA VAL A 100 -12.19 4.78 10.11
C VAL A 100 -11.73 5.84 9.10
N GLN A 101 -10.76 5.53 8.23
CA GLN A 101 -10.35 6.44 7.16
C GLN A 101 -11.51 6.74 6.19
N ARG A 102 -12.27 5.71 5.79
CA ARG A 102 -13.48 5.88 4.97
C ARG A 102 -14.55 6.71 5.69
N GLU A 103 -14.74 6.51 6.98
CA GLU A 103 -15.66 7.31 7.80
C GLU A 103 -15.24 8.79 7.86
N ILE A 104 -13.94 9.08 7.94
CA ILE A 104 -13.41 10.45 7.88
C ILE A 104 -13.68 11.07 6.51
N VAL A 105 -13.49 10.34 5.41
CA VAL A 105 -13.81 10.84 4.06
C VAL A 105 -15.30 11.15 3.94
N ALA A 106 -16.17 10.23 4.37
CA ALA A 106 -17.62 10.39 4.32
C ALA A 106 -18.09 11.66 5.08
N THR A 107 -17.58 11.86 6.29
CA THR A 107 -17.97 13.00 7.13
C THR A 107 -17.35 14.31 6.67
N MET A 108 -16.07 14.32 6.30
CA MET A 108 -15.32 15.56 6.02
C MET A 108 -15.37 16.02 4.56
N ARG A 109 -15.68 15.12 3.61
CA ARG A 109 -15.72 15.44 2.17
C ARG A 109 -17.11 15.30 1.55
N LEU A 110 -17.96 14.43 2.10
CA LEU A 110 -19.31 14.20 1.58
C LEU A 110 -20.42 14.77 2.48
N GLY A 111 -20.07 15.39 3.62
CA GLY A 111 -21.03 16.00 4.53
C GLY A 111 -21.96 15.00 5.22
N MET A 112 -21.60 13.71 5.23
CA MET A 112 -22.43 12.68 5.85
C MET A 112 -22.37 12.79 7.38
N THR A 113 -23.51 12.62 8.03
CA THR A 113 -23.58 12.59 9.50
C THR A 113 -23.10 11.25 10.02
N ARG A 114 -22.29 11.26 11.08
CA ARG A 114 -21.82 10.04 11.74
C ARG A 114 -22.99 9.35 12.43
N GLY A 115 -23.22 8.07 12.12
CA GLY A 115 -24.18 7.25 12.85
C GLY A 115 -23.75 7.07 14.31
N ARG A 116 -24.71 7.03 15.24
CA ARG A 116 -24.42 6.73 16.65
C ARG A 116 -24.03 5.24 16.74
N ARG A 117 -22.89 4.94 17.34
CA ARG A 117 -22.46 3.57 17.68
C ARG A 117 -23.08 3.13 18.98
#